data_AF-A0A2W4ZN83-F1
#
_entry.id   AF-A0A2W4ZN83-F1
#
_cell.length_a   1.000
_cell.length_b   1.000
_cell.length_c   1.000
_cell.angle_alpha   90.00
_cell.angle_beta   90.00
_cell.angle_gamma   90.00
#
_symmetry.space_group_name_H-M   'P 1'
#
loop_
_entity.id
_entity.type
_entity.pdbx_description
1 polymer ?
#
loop_
_entity_poly.entity_id
_entity_poly.type
_entity_poly.pdbx_seq_one_letter_code
_entity_poly.pdbx_strand_id
1 'polypeptide(L)'
;MIRTALFAAFSLCLLLPSAAAFAQPEIVKDSIYFTLDDGIMTPEEMEEEAQYVYGLCNRNPFQNQYFDCGCIAGDFLIQREKLGPMVLQDDIFTAVTSGPNARCANAPMIANLSYNNCLDFVKIAGISPEETPAFCKCAANKAAVDFAKTPKLDTTFSTSVASNALIYCNDPQKRSRFMNRGSAARLN
;
A
#
# COMPACT_ATOMS: atom_id res chain seq x y z
N MET A 1 -11.98 57.48 42.24
CA MET A 1 -11.65 56.07 42.51
C MET A 1 -11.10 55.46 41.22
N ILE A 2 -9.78 55.41 41.10
CA ILE A 2 -9.04 54.93 39.93
C ILE A 2 -8.29 53.68 40.40
N ARG A 3 -8.58 52.52 39.84
CA ARG A 3 -7.89 51.25 40.16
C ARG A 3 -7.38 50.59 38.88
N THR A 4 -6.10 50.85 38.61
CA THR A 4 -5.04 49.86 38.31
C THR A 4 -5.48 48.50 37.76
N ALA A 5 -5.18 48.26 36.48
CA ALA A 5 -4.88 46.93 35.94
C ALA A 5 -4.15 47.05 34.57
N LEU A 6 -2.92 47.57 34.60
CA LEU A 6 -1.92 47.42 33.54
C LEU A 6 -0.80 46.59 34.20
N PHE A 7 -0.49 45.42 33.66
CA PHE A 7 0.75 44.62 33.81
C PHE A 7 0.44 43.12 33.72
N ALA A 8 0.27 42.61 32.50
CA ALA A 8 0.32 41.15 32.22
C ALA A 8 0.61 40.87 30.73
N ALA A 9 1.60 41.54 30.13
CA ALA A 9 1.91 41.39 28.70
C ALA A 9 3.41 41.22 28.41
N PHE A 10 4.19 40.65 29.33
CA PHE A 10 5.64 40.56 29.14
C PHE A 10 6.29 39.36 29.86
N SER A 11 5.89 38.12 29.55
CA SER A 11 6.63 36.89 29.94
C SER A 11 6.12 35.62 29.24
N LEU A 12 6.07 35.59 27.90
CA LEU A 12 5.72 34.36 27.18
C LEU A 12 6.40 34.23 25.81
N CYS A 13 7.72 34.47 25.73
CA CYS A 13 8.48 34.33 24.47
C CYS A 13 9.84 33.59 24.59
N LEU A 14 10.16 32.90 25.69
CA LEU A 14 11.50 32.30 25.87
C LEU A 14 11.47 30.84 26.34
N LEU A 15 10.74 29.95 25.66
CA LEU A 15 11.00 28.50 25.74
C LEU A 15 10.50 27.81 24.45
N LEU A 16 11.00 28.25 23.28
CA LEU A 16 11.03 27.35 22.12
C LEU A 16 12.40 26.66 22.17
N PRO A 17 12.51 25.42 22.67
CA PRO A 17 13.67 24.61 22.37
C PRO A 17 13.66 24.39 20.86
N SER A 18 14.48 25.17 20.15
CA SER A 18 14.92 24.89 18.80
C SER A 18 15.78 23.63 18.82
N ALA A 19 15.16 22.48 19.11
CA ALA A 19 15.74 21.20 18.82
C ALA A 19 15.71 21.06 17.30
N ALA A 20 16.71 21.67 16.65
CA ALA A 20 17.18 21.19 15.37
C ALA A 20 17.73 19.79 15.64
N ALA A 21 16.83 18.80 15.66
CA ALA A 21 17.21 17.41 15.53
C ALA A 21 17.83 17.31 14.13
N PHE A 22 19.16 17.39 14.07
CA PHE A 22 19.90 17.02 12.89
C PHE A 22 19.52 15.56 12.62
N ALA A 23 18.63 15.36 11.64
CA ALA A 23 18.28 14.03 11.16
C ALA A 23 19.60 13.39 10.72
N GLN A 24 20.07 12.40 11.47
CA GLN A 24 21.23 11.63 11.05
C GLN A 24 20.87 10.92 9.74
N PRO A 25 21.80 10.83 8.77
CA PRO A 25 21.53 10.14 7.52
C PRO A 25 21.15 8.69 7.83
N GLU A 26 19.94 8.29 7.44
CA GLU A 26 19.51 6.89 7.53
C GLU A 26 20.42 6.07 6.61
N ILE A 27 21.18 5.13 7.18
CA ILE A 27 22.01 4.21 6.41
C ILE A 27 21.06 3.31 5.62
N VAL A 28 21.16 3.36 4.29
CA VAL A 28 20.40 2.47 3.41
C VAL A 28 20.94 1.05 3.62
N LYS A 29 20.06 0.12 4.02
CA LYS A 29 20.42 -1.28 4.27
C LYS A 29 20.12 -2.12 3.02
N ASP A 30 21.04 -2.12 2.07
CA ASP A 30 20.97 -2.99 0.89
C ASP A 30 21.48 -4.41 1.21
N SER A 31 21.50 -5.32 0.23
CA SER A 31 21.95 -6.70 0.45
C SER A 31 23.42 -6.80 0.87
N ILE A 32 24.25 -5.82 0.50
CA ILE A 32 25.67 -5.79 0.87
C ILE A 32 25.82 -5.46 2.35
N TYR A 33 24.96 -4.58 2.90
CA TYR A 33 24.93 -4.23 4.31
C TYR A 33 24.83 -5.46 5.23
N PHE A 34 24.06 -6.47 4.81
CA PHE A 34 23.80 -7.70 5.56
C PHE A 34 24.83 -8.81 5.32
N THR A 35 25.94 -8.52 4.63
CA THR A 35 27.05 -9.47 4.41
C THR A 35 28.42 -8.82 4.62
N LEU A 36 28.48 -7.73 5.39
CA LEU A 36 29.69 -6.90 5.51
C LEU A 36 30.85 -7.58 6.26
N ASP A 37 30.59 -8.64 7.02
CA ASP A 37 31.56 -9.29 7.90
C ASP A 37 32.35 -10.41 7.22
N ASP A 38 31.68 -11.40 6.63
CA ASP A 38 32.30 -12.60 6.05
C ASP A 38 31.83 -12.91 4.62
N GLY A 39 30.91 -12.11 4.06
CA GLY A 39 30.35 -12.30 2.73
C GLY A 39 29.33 -13.43 2.64
N ILE A 40 28.98 -14.05 3.76
CA ILE A 40 27.90 -15.02 3.92
C ILE A 40 26.74 -14.27 4.58
N MET A 41 25.52 -14.63 4.21
CA MET A 41 24.33 -14.10 4.87
C MET A 41 23.75 -15.24 5.70
N THR A 42 23.74 -15.04 7.01
CA THR A 42 23.13 -15.94 7.97
C THR A 42 21.60 -15.94 7.85
N PRO A 43 20.90 -16.98 8.34
CA PRO A 43 19.44 -16.96 8.39
C PRO A 43 18.89 -15.74 9.14
N GLU A 44 19.51 -15.35 10.26
CA GLU A 44 19.11 -14.15 10.99
C GLU A 44 19.24 -12.87 10.14
N GLU A 45 20.33 -12.71 9.38
CA GLU A 45 20.51 -11.55 8.49
C GLU A 45 19.52 -11.52 7.32
N MET A 46 19.14 -12.69 6.78
CA MET A 46 18.07 -12.76 5.77
C MET A 46 16.72 -12.32 6.35
N GLU A 47 16.40 -12.73 7.57
CA GLU A 47 15.20 -12.29 8.27
C GLU A 47 15.24 -10.78 8.54
N GLU A 48 16.38 -10.23 8.95
CA GLU A 48 16.55 -8.79 9.13
C GLU A 48 16.38 -8.00 7.82
N GLU A 49 16.91 -8.50 6.70
CA GLU A 49 16.70 -7.90 5.38
C GLU A 49 15.20 -7.91 5.01
N ALA A 50 14.52 -9.04 5.25
CA ALA A 50 13.08 -9.16 4.99
C ALA A 50 12.26 -8.18 5.86
N GLN A 51 12.62 -7.99 7.14
CA GLN A 51 11.99 -6.99 8.01
C GLN A 51 12.28 -5.55 7.55
N TYR A 52 13.47 -5.30 6.99
CA TYR A 52 13.78 -4.02 6.37
C TYR A 52 12.89 -3.76 5.15
N VAL A 53 12.71 -4.76 4.27
CA VAL A 53 11.80 -4.70 3.11
C VAL A 53 10.35 -4.47 3.55
N TYR A 54 9.89 -5.13 4.61
CA TYR A 54 8.59 -4.84 5.24
C TYR A 54 8.45 -3.36 5.61
N GLY A 55 9.48 -2.78 6.22
CA GLY A 55 9.52 -1.37 6.59
C GLY A 55 9.49 -0.43 5.38
N LEU A 56 10.22 -0.75 4.32
CA LEU A 56 10.17 0.00 3.05
C LEU A 56 8.77 -0.03 2.43
N CYS A 57 8.16 -1.21 2.35
CA CYS A 57 6.82 -1.40 1.83
C CYS A 57 5.78 -0.58 2.61
N ASN A 58 5.81 -0.63 3.94
CA ASN A 58 4.84 0.09 4.78
C ASN A 58 4.98 1.62 4.70
N ARG A 59 6.21 2.11 4.56
CA ARG A 59 6.49 3.56 4.47
C ARG A 59 6.13 4.13 3.11
N ASN A 60 6.05 3.31 2.06
CA ASN A 60 5.61 3.72 0.74
C ASN A 60 4.07 3.60 0.62
N PRO A 61 3.32 4.72 0.55
CA PRO A 61 1.86 4.67 0.52
C PRO A 61 1.30 3.90 -0.66
N PHE A 62 1.96 3.96 -1.83
CA PHE A 62 1.52 3.24 -3.02
C PHE A 62 1.72 1.73 -2.84
N GLN A 63 2.86 1.30 -2.32
CA GLN A 63 3.10 -0.12 -2.06
C GLN A 63 2.11 -0.67 -1.02
N ASN A 64 1.96 0.00 0.12
CA ASN A 64 1.06 -0.42 1.19
C ASN A 64 -0.43 -0.45 0.76
N GLN A 65 -0.84 0.42 -0.17
CA GLN A 65 -2.21 0.42 -0.70
C GLN A 65 -2.55 -0.80 -1.56
N TYR A 66 -1.57 -1.31 -2.31
CA TYR A 66 -1.80 -2.35 -3.32
C TYR A 66 -1.25 -3.72 -2.92
N PHE A 67 -0.33 -3.79 -1.96
CA PHE A 67 0.31 -5.01 -1.51
C PHE A 67 0.24 -5.18 0.01
N ASP A 68 0.10 -6.43 0.45
CA ASP A 68 0.26 -6.81 1.85
C ASP A 68 1.75 -6.89 2.15
N CYS A 69 2.26 -5.91 2.88
CA CYS A 69 3.69 -5.80 3.16
C CYS A 69 4.25 -6.98 3.98
N GLY A 70 3.43 -7.60 4.84
CA GLY A 70 3.84 -8.80 5.58
C GLY A 70 4.01 -9.99 4.64
N CYS A 71 3.07 -10.17 3.71
CA CYS A 71 3.18 -11.18 2.67
C CYS A 71 4.39 -10.92 1.74
N ILE A 72 4.64 -9.67 1.34
CA ILE A 72 5.81 -9.31 0.51
C ILE A 72 7.12 -9.65 1.24
N ALA A 73 7.24 -9.32 2.52
CA ALA A 73 8.43 -9.65 3.30
C ALA A 73 8.64 -11.16 3.42
N GLY A 74 7.57 -11.92 3.64
CA GLY A 74 7.62 -13.38 3.66
C GLY A 74 8.05 -13.98 2.31
N ASP A 75 7.50 -13.49 1.19
CA ASP A 75 7.88 -13.97 -0.14
C ASP A 75 9.31 -13.55 -0.50
N PHE A 76 9.72 -12.35 -0.09
CA PHE A 76 11.09 -11.87 -0.23
C PHE A 76 12.08 -12.81 0.48
N LEU A 77 11.80 -13.18 1.75
CA LEU A 77 12.65 -14.11 2.52
C LEU A 77 12.80 -15.44 1.79
N ILE A 78 11.70 -16.03 1.32
CA ILE A 78 11.72 -17.29 0.56
C ILE A 78 12.59 -17.17 -0.70
N GLN A 79 12.50 -16.06 -1.43
CA GLN A 79 13.37 -15.85 -2.60
C GLN A 79 14.83 -15.63 -2.19
N ARG A 80 15.10 -14.92 -1.09
CA ARG A 80 16.44 -14.67 -0.59
C ARG A 80 17.13 -15.98 -0.18
N GLU A 81 16.47 -16.83 0.59
CA GLU A 81 16.97 -18.15 0.97
C GLU A 81 17.32 -19.01 -0.24
N LYS A 82 16.51 -18.91 -1.30
CA LYS A 82 16.69 -19.67 -2.55
C LYS A 82 17.84 -19.14 -3.41
N LEU A 83 17.98 -17.83 -3.52
CA LEU A 83 18.89 -17.17 -4.45
C LEU A 83 20.25 -16.84 -3.83
N GLY A 84 20.31 -16.78 -2.50
CA GLY A 84 21.49 -16.39 -1.74
C GLY A 84 21.76 -14.87 -1.77
N PRO A 85 22.85 -14.42 -1.13
CA PRO A 85 23.11 -13.00 -0.88
C PRO A 85 23.56 -12.19 -2.10
N MET A 86 24.04 -12.85 -3.16
CA MET A 86 24.61 -12.18 -4.33
C MET A 86 23.57 -11.49 -5.21
N VAL A 87 22.29 -11.79 -5.04
CA VAL A 87 21.20 -11.12 -5.78
C VAL A 87 20.83 -9.81 -5.10
N LEU A 88 20.60 -8.75 -5.87
CA LEU A 88 20.26 -7.46 -5.30
C LEU A 88 18.87 -7.49 -4.66
N GLN A 89 18.70 -6.77 -3.55
CA GLN A 89 17.41 -6.59 -2.88
C GLN A 89 16.33 -6.12 -3.87
N ASP A 90 16.66 -5.17 -4.75
CA ASP A 90 15.71 -4.61 -5.73
C ASP A 90 15.26 -5.65 -6.78
N ASP A 91 16.13 -6.57 -7.17
CA ASP A 91 15.79 -7.64 -8.11
C ASP A 91 14.77 -8.61 -7.50
N ILE A 92 15.00 -9.00 -6.24
CA ILE A 92 14.05 -9.84 -5.50
C ILE A 92 12.74 -9.10 -5.27
N PHE A 93 12.81 -7.84 -4.83
CA PHE A 93 11.63 -7.01 -4.59
C PHE A 93 10.78 -6.83 -5.84
N THR A 94 11.43 -6.56 -6.99
CA THR A 94 10.76 -6.45 -8.29
C THR A 94 10.12 -7.78 -8.69
N ALA A 95 10.79 -8.91 -8.45
CA ALA A 95 10.24 -10.22 -8.76
C ALA A 95 8.97 -10.53 -7.94
N VAL A 96 8.94 -10.19 -6.65
CA VAL A 96 7.77 -10.45 -5.79
C VAL A 96 6.62 -9.45 -5.97
N THR A 97 6.89 -8.25 -6.50
CA THR A 97 5.86 -7.21 -6.73
C THR A 97 5.40 -7.04 -8.17
N SER A 98 6.19 -7.50 -9.14
CA SER A 98 5.92 -7.29 -10.58
C SER A 98 6.29 -8.48 -11.47
N GLY A 99 6.81 -9.56 -10.88
CA GLY A 99 7.14 -10.78 -11.61
C GLY A 99 5.93 -11.65 -11.95
N PRO A 100 6.12 -12.70 -12.78
CA PRO A 100 5.05 -13.62 -13.17
C PRO A 100 4.46 -14.41 -11.99
N ASN A 101 5.20 -14.50 -10.88
CA ASN A 101 4.80 -15.17 -9.64
C ASN A 101 4.40 -14.18 -8.54
N ALA A 102 4.28 -12.88 -8.86
CA ALA A 102 3.87 -11.89 -7.89
C ALA A 102 2.53 -12.29 -7.26
N ARG A 103 2.54 -12.32 -5.95
CA ARG A 103 1.42 -12.63 -5.06
C ARG A 103 1.34 -11.50 -4.04
N CYS A 104 0.52 -11.59 -3.00
CA CYS A 104 0.41 -10.56 -1.97
C CYS A 104 -0.36 -9.27 -2.34
N ALA A 105 -1.33 -9.32 -3.26
CA ALA A 105 -2.24 -8.20 -3.46
C ALA A 105 -3.05 -7.87 -2.18
N ASN A 106 -3.10 -6.59 -1.80
CA ASN A 106 -3.93 -6.10 -0.68
C ASN A 106 -5.37 -5.88 -1.13
N ALA A 107 -6.07 -6.96 -1.45
CA ALA A 107 -7.43 -6.91 -2.00
C ALA A 107 -8.42 -6.07 -1.14
N PRO A 108 -8.42 -6.13 0.21
CA PRO A 108 -9.28 -5.29 1.03
C PRO A 108 -9.01 -3.79 0.84
N MET A 109 -7.73 -3.39 0.84
CA MET A 109 -7.35 -1.99 0.68
C MET A 109 -7.65 -1.48 -0.74
N ILE A 110 -7.38 -2.28 -1.77
CA ILE A 110 -7.71 -1.96 -3.16
C ILE A 110 -9.22 -1.78 -3.32
N ALA A 111 -10.03 -2.66 -2.73
CA ALA A 111 -11.48 -2.54 -2.78
C ALA A 111 -11.96 -1.25 -2.11
N ASN A 112 -11.44 -0.92 -0.92
CA ASN A 112 -11.77 0.32 -0.22
C ASN A 112 -11.39 1.58 -1.04
N LEU A 113 -10.15 1.62 -1.55
CA LEU A 113 -9.68 2.72 -2.40
C LEU A 113 -10.56 2.88 -3.66
N SER A 114 -10.83 1.78 -4.34
CA SER A 114 -11.65 1.76 -5.55
C SER A 114 -13.10 2.19 -5.29
N TYR A 115 -13.66 1.81 -4.14
CA TYR A 115 -14.99 2.25 -3.72
C TYR A 115 -15.03 3.78 -3.54
N ASN A 116 -14.07 4.34 -2.81
CA ASN A 116 -14.00 5.78 -2.56
C ASN A 116 -13.80 6.57 -3.86
N ASN A 117 -12.89 6.12 -4.73
CA ASN A 117 -12.69 6.73 -6.05
C ASN A 117 -13.97 6.67 -6.91
N CYS A 118 -14.73 5.58 -6.81
CA CYS A 118 -16.01 5.45 -7.50
C CYS A 118 -17.05 6.48 -7.02
N LEU A 119 -17.09 6.78 -5.71
CA LEU A 119 -18.02 7.79 -5.18
C LEU A 119 -17.78 9.18 -5.78
N ASP A 120 -16.56 9.50 -6.19
CA ASP A 120 -16.27 10.74 -6.89
C ASP A 120 -16.64 10.66 -8.37
N PHE A 121 -16.41 9.51 -9.01
CA PHE A 121 -16.81 9.27 -10.39
C PHE A 121 -18.32 9.39 -10.60
N VAL A 122 -19.15 8.81 -9.71
CA VAL A 122 -20.62 8.82 -9.88
C VAL A 122 -21.21 10.23 -9.86
N LYS A 123 -20.60 11.17 -9.13
CA LYS A 123 -21.02 12.58 -9.09
C LYS A 123 -20.90 13.24 -10.47
N ILE A 124 -19.89 12.84 -11.24
CA ILE A 124 -19.62 13.37 -12.58
C ILE A 124 -20.44 12.60 -13.64
N ALA A 125 -20.55 11.28 -13.47
CA ALA A 125 -21.21 10.40 -14.44
C ALA A 125 -22.75 10.45 -14.40
N GLY A 126 -23.34 11.12 -13.41
CA GLY A 126 -24.80 11.24 -13.28
C GLY A 126 -25.50 9.93 -12.89
N ILE A 127 -24.79 9.01 -12.21
CA ILE A 127 -25.40 7.80 -11.67
C ILE A 127 -26.31 8.19 -10.50
N SER A 128 -27.51 7.63 -10.45
CA SER A 128 -28.49 7.92 -9.41
C SER A 128 -27.94 7.59 -8.00
N PRO A 129 -28.28 8.36 -6.95
CA PRO A 129 -27.90 8.03 -5.58
C PRO A 129 -28.34 6.63 -5.15
N GLU A 130 -29.48 6.15 -5.64
CA GLU A 130 -30.05 4.84 -5.33
C GLU A 130 -29.19 3.70 -5.92
N GLU A 131 -28.64 3.88 -7.12
CA GLU A 131 -27.77 2.88 -7.76
C GLU A 131 -26.31 2.96 -7.32
N THR A 132 -25.89 4.08 -6.73
CA THR A 132 -24.49 4.37 -6.39
C THR A 132 -23.85 3.29 -5.50
N PRO A 133 -24.43 2.87 -4.36
CA PRO A 133 -23.84 1.84 -3.51
C PRO A 133 -23.62 0.53 -4.26
N ALA A 134 -24.57 0.20 -5.14
CA ALA A 134 -24.55 -1.04 -5.90
C ALA A 134 -23.45 -1.05 -6.97
N PHE A 135 -23.37 0.05 -7.73
CA PHE A 135 -22.36 0.28 -8.75
C PHE A 135 -20.95 0.30 -8.13
N CYS A 136 -20.73 1.10 -7.09
CA CYS A 136 -19.40 1.23 -6.49
C CYS A 136 -18.94 -0.04 -5.76
N LYS A 137 -19.85 -0.79 -5.14
CA LYS A 137 -19.51 -2.11 -4.59
C LYS A 137 -19.08 -3.10 -5.68
N CYS A 138 -19.72 -3.06 -6.85
CA CYS A 138 -19.28 -3.88 -7.99
C CYS A 138 -17.87 -3.47 -8.44
N ALA A 139 -17.64 -2.17 -8.68
CA ALA A 139 -16.37 -1.67 -9.18
C ALA A 139 -15.22 -1.97 -8.21
N ALA A 140 -15.44 -1.76 -6.91
CA ALA A 140 -14.48 -2.06 -5.87
C ALA A 140 -14.03 -3.52 -5.85
N ASN A 141 -14.98 -4.45 -5.83
CA ASN A 141 -14.68 -5.89 -5.83
C ASN A 141 -14.03 -6.33 -7.14
N LYS A 142 -14.48 -5.78 -8.27
CA LYS A 142 -13.93 -6.11 -9.59
C LYS A 142 -12.47 -5.67 -9.71
N ALA A 143 -12.15 -4.45 -9.25
CA ALA A 143 -10.78 -3.94 -9.25
C ALA A 143 -9.86 -4.79 -8.36
N ALA A 144 -10.27 -5.11 -7.13
CA ALA A 144 -9.48 -5.94 -6.23
C ALA A 144 -9.22 -7.34 -6.80
N VAL A 145 -10.25 -7.99 -7.36
CA VAL A 145 -10.13 -9.32 -7.97
C VAL A 145 -9.24 -9.30 -9.21
N ASP A 146 -9.37 -8.29 -10.07
CA ASP A 146 -8.55 -8.23 -11.28
C ASP A 146 -7.09 -7.88 -10.99
N PHE A 147 -6.83 -6.98 -10.03
CA PHE A 147 -5.47 -6.71 -9.58
C PHE A 147 -4.82 -7.98 -9.00
N ALA A 148 -5.54 -8.71 -8.16
CA ALA A 148 -5.01 -9.91 -7.50
C ALA A 148 -4.67 -11.07 -8.46
N LYS A 149 -5.16 -11.06 -9.70
CA LYS A 149 -4.79 -12.08 -10.71
C LYS A 149 -3.39 -11.91 -11.26
N THR A 150 -2.95 -10.67 -11.41
CA THR A 150 -1.65 -10.31 -11.96
C THR A 150 -1.14 -9.05 -11.26
N PRO A 151 -0.85 -9.14 -9.95
CA PRO A 151 -0.49 -7.96 -9.18
C PRO A 151 0.81 -7.39 -9.71
N LYS A 152 0.83 -6.07 -9.92
CA LYS A 152 1.98 -5.36 -10.45
C LYS A 152 2.09 -3.99 -9.81
N LEU A 153 3.28 -3.65 -9.33
CA LEU A 153 3.57 -2.34 -8.80
C LEU A 153 3.81 -1.33 -9.93
N ASP A 154 2.73 -0.96 -10.61
CA ASP A 154 2.74 -0.02 -11.74
C ASP A 154 1.48 0.85 -11.70
N THR A 155 1.66 2.18 -11.78
CA THR A 155 0.56 3.15 -11.68
C THR A 155 -0.36 3.10 -12.90
N THR A 156 0.19 2.79 -14.08
CA THR A 156 -0.60 2.64 -15.31
C THR A 156 -1.49 1.40 -15.22
N PHE A 157 -0.95 0.28 -14.75
CA PHE A 157 -1.67 -0.95 -14.51
C PHE A 157 -2.80 -0.76 -13.49
N SER A 158 -2.51 -0.18 -12.32
CA SER A 158 -3.52 0.03 -11.28
C SER A 158 -4.65 0.95 -11.76
N THR A 159 -4.32 2.01 -12.50
CA THR A 159 -5.31 2.90 -13.13
C THR A 159 -6.16 2.15 -14.14
N SER A 160 -5.54 1.34 -15.01
CA SER A 160 -6.25 0.54 -16.01
C SER A 160 -7.23 -0.45 -15.36
N VAL A 161 -6.81 -1.15 -14.31
CA VAL A 161 -7.67 -2.06 -13.54
C VAL A 161 -8.88 -1.33 -12.97
N ALA A 162 -8.67 -0.15 -12.35
CA ALA A 162 -9.75 0.65 -11.78
C ALA A 162 -10.74 1.14 -12.86
N SER A 163 -10.23 1.67 -13.99
CA SER A 163 -11.08 2.13 -15.10
C SER A 163 -11.88 0.98 -15.72
N ASN A 164 -11.24 -0.18 -15.94
CA ASN A 164 -11.92 -1.36 -16.48
C ASN A 164 -13.01 -1.88 -15.54
N ALA A 165 -12.79 -1.79 -14.22
CA ALA A 165 -13.80 -2.16 -13.23
C ALA A 165 -15.04 -1.25 -13.29
N LEU A 166 -14.85 0.06 -13.42
CA LEU A 166 -15.95 1.03 -13.59
C LEU A 166 -16.75 0.74 -14.87
N ILE A 167 -16.07 0.57 -16.00
CA ILE A 167 -16.70 0.26 -17.29
C ILE A 167 -17.47 -1.06 -17.21
N TYR A 168 -16.87 -2.10 -16.63
CA TYR A 168 -17.49 -3.40 -16.47
C TYR A 168 -18.77 -3.33 -15.63
N CYS A 169 -18.74 -2.57 -14.54
CA CYS A 169 -19.86 -2.44 -13.63
C CYS A 169 -20.91 -1.42 -14.06
N ASN A 170 -20.71 -0.69 -15.16
CA ASN A 170 -21.75 0.22 -15.67
C ASN A 170 -22.96 -0.54 -16.25
N ASP A 171 -22.75 -1.80 -16.66
CA ASP A 171 -23.81 -2.69 -17.13
C ASP A 171 -24.58 -3.34 -15.95
N PRO A 172 -25.90 -3.12 -15.81
CA PRO A 172 -26.71 -3.69 -14.73
C PRO A 172 -26.65 -5.22 -14.60
N GLN A 173 -26.53 -5.96 -15.71
CA GLN A 173 -26.46 -7.42 -15.68
C GLN A 173 -25.12 -7.91 -15.09
N LYS A 174 -24.05 -7.17 -15.34
CA LYS A 174 -22.73 -7.46 -14.77
C LYS A 174 -22.68 -7.09 -13.29
N ARG A 175 -23.35 -6.01 -12.87
CA ARG A 175 -23.50 -5.61 -11.46
C ARG A 175 -24.12 -6.71 -10.61
N SER A 176 -25.29 -7.23 -11.02
CA SER A 176 -26.05 -8.22 -10.24
C SER A 176 -25.29 -9.53 -10.05
N ARG A 177 -24.56 -10.00 -11.09
CA ARG A 177 -23.72 -11.21 -11.01
C ARG A 177 -22.58 -11.06 -10.01
N PHE A 178 -21.95 -9.90 -9.90
CA PHE A 178 -20.86 -9.66 -8.95
C PHE A 178 -21.36 -9.58 -7.51
N MET A 179 -22.53 -8.98 -7.29
CA MET A 179 -23.16 -8.95 -5.96
C MET A 179 -23.50 -10.33 -5.43
N ASN A 180 -24.04 -11.20 -6.29
CA ASN A 180 -24.41 -12.56 -5.90
C ASN A 180 -23.18 -13.44 -5.59
N ARG A 181 -22.02 -13.14 -6.20
CA ARG A 181 -20.76 -13.87 -5.94
C ARG A 181 -20.01 -13.38 -4.71
N GLY A 182 -20.07 -12.08 -4.40
CA GLY A 182 -19.40 -11.50 -3.23
C GLY A 182 -19.90 -12.04 -1.88
N SER A 183 -21.11 -12.62 -1.85
CA SER A 183 -21.67 -13.28 -0.66
C SER A 183 -21.15 -14.70 -0.42
N ALA A 184 -20.63 -15.37 -1.47
CA ALA A 184 -20.14 -16.75 -1.38
C ALA A 184 -18.62 -16.84 -1.12
N ALA A 185 -17.86 -15.80 -1.47
CA ALA A 185 -16.40 -15.80 -1.37
C ALA A 185 -15.84 -15.34 -0.01
N ARG A 186 -16.68 -15.20 1.03
CA ARG A 186 -16.27 -14.86 2.42
C ARG A 186 -16.26 -16.06 3.38
N LEU A 187 -16.30 -17.29 2.88
CA LEU A 187 -16.40 -18.51 3.70
C LEU A 187 -15.33 -19.57 3.44
N ASN A 188 -14.19 -19.23 2.82
CA ASN A 188 -13.02 -20.10 2.81
C ASN A 188 -11.76 -19.27 3.05
#